data_AF-J0CY33-F1
#
_entry.id   AF-J0CY33-F1
#
_cell.length_a   1.000
_cell.length_b   1.000
_cell.length_c   1.000
_cell.angle_alpha   90.00
_cell.angle_beta   90.00
_cell.angle_gamma   90.00
#
_symmetry.space_group_name_H-M   'P 1'
#
loop_
_entity.id
_entity.type
_entity.pdbx_description
1 polymer ?
#
loop_
_entity_poly.entity_id
_entity_poly.type
_entity_poly.pdbx_seq_one_letter_code
_entity_poly.pdbx_strand_id
1 'polypeptide(L)'
;MSDTVPFSDSASEDTKLQNVTNDYCYSEPIIDLVVASKVYQISQSRLTSRSSFFRGIFALPQSDQVVDRTALQVDAGELEWRAFLWFIHADPLAAVIFLTSPACVEKCVRYLGIAVVAHRYDAMDVAGWAIGEALKMLKQPYRAFQVDMDIARLLICAASRWRQDSAVSDDCRDILCDAFHPAQAGTLSHDPISALELVREDQFVLAHTYFYVLCKGYGYDWKNDPRVKSVDRQRLLCGTRALAPELVGNNWLPQRPVPRPSVRSIAVRLSGAISLFLSFCFYYLVHLVLAALGYGVFFAPPVWYHRLALATRSDLSVHALSPPALHARSSDAHGSQAAVLWQPEIDWRIKRRRNELWECFDEQQWALGT
;
A
#
# COMPACT_ATOMS: atom_id res chain seq x y z
N MET A 1 -13.33 68.00 14.77
CA MET A 1 -12.13 68.31 13.97
C MET A 1 -11.32 67.03 13.95
N SER A 2 -11.41 66.29 12.85
CA SER A 2 -10.80 64.97 12.70
C SER A 2 -9.84 65.05 11.52
N ASP A 3 -8.55 64.96 11.83
CA ASP A 3 -7.47 64.96 10.84
C ASP A 3 -7.42 63.60 10.14
N THR A 4 -7.39 63.65 8.80
CA THR A 4 -7.27 62.48 7.94
C THR A 4 -5.84 62.46 7.39
N VAL A 5 -5.06 61.45 7.79
CA VAL A 5 -3.69 61.23 7.31
C VAL A 5 -3.76 60.47 5.98
N PRO A 6 -3.08 60.91 4.90
CA PRO A 6 -3.06 60.18 3.65
C PRO A 6 -2.00 59.06 3.71
N PHE A 7 -2.44 57.84 3.42
CA PHE A 7 -1.58 56.67 3.20
C PHE A 7 -0.80 56.87 1.90
N SER A 8 0.53 56.84 1.97
CA SER A 8 1.44 56.98 0.83
C SER A 8 1.69 55.65 0.11
N ASP A 9 1.86 55.76 -1.21
CA ASP A 9 2.06 54.73 -2.21
C ASP A 9 3.11 53.66 -1.88
N SER A 10 2.67 52.39 -1.88
CA SER A 10 3.51 51.19 -1.89
C SER A 10 3.47 50.46 -3.25
N ALA A 11 3.27 51.17 -4.36
CA ALA A 11 3.09 50.58 -5.70
C ALA A 11 4.41 50.39 -6.50
N SER A 12 5.58 50.55 -5.87
CA SER A 12 6.88 50.60 -6.58
C SER A 12 7.68 49.30 -6.56
N GLU A 13 7.38 48.35 -5.65
CA GLU A 13 8.15 47.10 -5.55
C GLU A 13 7.52 45.90 -6.28
N ASP A 14 6.20 45.85 -6.44
CA ASP A 14 5.51 44.74 -7.11
C ASP A 14 5.83 44.64 -8.62
N THR A 15 6.21 45.76 -9.26
CA THR A 15 6.55 45.81 -10.69
C THR A 15 7.93 45.21 -11.00
N LYS A 16 8.82 45.03 -10.00
CA LYS A 16 10.16 44.48 -10.21
C LYS A 16 10.21 42.94 -10.19
N LEU A 17 9.28 42.27 -9.50
CA LEU A 17 9.27 40.80 -9.43
C LEU A 17 8.72 40.15 -10.72
N GLN A 18 7.74 40.77 -11.37
CA GLN A 18 7.17 40.28 -12.62
C GLN A 18 8.18 40.32 -13.79
N ASN A 19 9.08 41.30 -13.82
CA ASN A 19 10.09 41.40 -14.88
C ASN A 19 11.26 40.41 -14.71
N VAL A 20 11.50 39.87 -13.51
CA VAL A 20 12.57 38.88 -13.28
C VAL A 20 12.10 37.44 -13.56
N THR A 21 10.79 37.20 -13.57
CA THR A 21 10.22 35.84 -13.74
C THR A 21 9.63 35.57 -15.11
N ASN A 22 9.32 36.59 -15.91
CA ASN A 22 8.67 36.43 -17.22
C ASN A 22 9.59 35.96 -18.37
N ASP A 23 10.91 35.96 -18.21
CA ASP A 23 11.86 35.58 -19.29
C ASP A 23 12.30 34.10 -19.25
N TYR A 24 11.90 33.34 -18.23
CA TYR A 24 12.18 31.90 -18.18
C TYR A 24 11.05 31.11 -18.86
N CYS A 25 10.99 31.21 -20.19
CA CYS A 25 10.13 30.36 -21.00
C CYS A 25 10.73 28.95 -21.10
N TYR A 26 10.67 28.20 -20.00
CA TYR A 26 10.93 26.76 -20.02
C TYR A 26 9.77 26.09 -20.78
N SER A 27 9.94 25.98 -22.10
CA SER A 27 9.06 25.18 -22.95
C SER A 27 9.32 23.69 -22.68
N GLU A 28 8.96 23.24 -21.48
CA GLU A 28 9.01 21.82 -21.18
C GLU A 28 8.06 21.09 -22.13
N PRO A 29 8.53 20.06 -22.86
CA PRO A 29 7.67 19.31 -23.76
C PRO A 29 6.56 18.63 -22.95
N ILE A 30 5.32 18.96 -23.31
CA ILE A 30 4.12 18.33 -22.77
C ILE A 30 3.75 17.18 -23.69
N ILE A 31 3.51 16.02 -23.08
CA ILE A 31 3.04 14.82 -23.75
C ILE A 31 1.60 14.51 -23.33
N ASP A 32 0.83 13.97 -24.27
CA ASP A 32 -0.52 13.48 -24.01
C ASP A 32 -0.45 11.97 -23.72
N LEU A 33 -0.94 11.58 -22.55
CA LEU A 33 -1.02 10.19 -22.10
C LEU A 33 -2.48 9.76 -22.00
N VAL A 34 -2.86 8.66 -22.65
CA VAL A 34 -4.21 8.12 -22.58
C VAL A 34 -4.26 7.01 -21.55
N VAL A 35 -5.06 7.18 -20.50
CA VAL A 35 -5.28 6.17 -19.46
C VAL A 35 -6.76 5.88 -19.40
N ALA A 36 -7.13 4.61 -19.64
CA ALA A 36 -8.50 4.21 -19.93
C ALA A 36 -9.11 5.06 -21.07
N SER A 37 -10.01 5.99 -20.75
CA SER A 37 -10.68 6.89 -21.71
C SER A 37 -10.34 8.37 -21.52
N LYS A 38 -9.32 8.68 -20.70
CA LYS A 38 -8.95 10.06 -20.35
C LYS A 38 -7.56 10.40 -20.85
N VAL A 39 -7.40 11.62 -21.33
CA VAL A 39 -6.12 12.18 -21.77
C VAL A 39 -5.53 13.03 -20.65
N TYR A 40 -4.28 12.79 -20.31
CA TYR A 40 -3.51 13.51 -19.30
C TYR A 40 -2.34 14.22 -19.96
N GLN A 41 -2.23 15.53 -19.71
CA GLN A 41 -1.14 16.35 -20.22
C GLN A 41 -0.06 16.47 -19.15
N ILE A 42 1.12 15.90 -19.39
CA ILE A 42 2.19 15.80 -18.39
C ILE A 42 3.51 16.26 -19.00
N SER A 43 4.33 16.91 -18.18
CA SER A 43 5.70 17.28 -18.57
C SER A 43 6.58 16.04 -18.72
N GLN A 44 7.26 15.94 -19.86
CA GLN A 44 8.19 14.85 -20.16
C GLN A 44 9.36 14.81 -19.15
N SER A 45 9.87 15.96 -18.71
CA SER A 45 11.00 16.03 -17.76
C SER A 45 10.64 15.37 -16.42
N ARG A 46 9.41 15.57 -15.96
CA ARG A 46 8.92 14.99 -14.71
C ARG A 46 8.79 13.47 -14.78
N LEU A 47 8.35 12.91 -15.90
CA LEU A 47 8.28 11.45 -16.08
C LEU A 47 9.66 10.81 -16.22
N THR A 48 10.53 11.37 -17.05
CA THR A 48 11.90 10.84 -17.29
C THR A 48 12.82 10.92 -16.07
N SER A 49 12.60 11.90 -15.19
CA SER A 49 13.34 12.03 -13.93
C SER A 49 12.97 10.95 -12.91
N ARG A 50 11.76 10.37 -13.01
CA ARG A 50 11.24 9.38 -12.05
C ARG A 50 11.24 7.96 -12.56
N SER A 51 11.27 7.75 -13.88
CA SER A 51 11.15 6.45 -14.53
C SER A 51 12.18 6.29 -15.64
N SER A 52 13.00 5.25 -15.54
CA SER A 52 13.93 4.80 -16.59
C SER A 52 13.19 4.35 -17.84
N PHE A 53 12.01 3.71 -17.68
CA PHE A 53 11.15 3.31 -18.80
C PHE A 53 10.76 4.52 -19.66
N PHE A 54 10.20 5.57 -19.07
CA PHE A 54 9.82 6.77 -19.81
C PHE A 54 11.04 7.50 -20.36
N ARG A 55 12.16 7.52 -19.63
CA ARG A 55 13.44 8.03 -20.14
C ARG A 55 13.88 7.30 -21.40
N GLY A 56 13.79 5.97 -21.41
CA GLY A 56 14.13 5.14 -22.56
C GLY A 56 13.23 5.41 -23.75
N ILE A 57 11.91 5.42 -23.56
CA ILE A 57 10.94 5.70 -24.63
C ILE A 57 11.19 7.06 -25.26
N PHE A 58 11.40 8.10 -24.46
CA PHE A 58 11.58 9.45 -24.99
C PHE A 58 13.00 9.75 -25.49
N ALA A 59 13.96 8.85 -25.25
CA ALA A 59 15.30 8.95 -25.84
C ALA A 59 15.38 8.36 -27.26
N LEU A 60 14.36 7.60 -27.69
CA LEU A 60 14.30 7.06 -29.03
C LEU A 60 14.14 8.20 -30.05
N PRO A 61 14.84 8.15 -31.21
CA PRO A 61 14.67 9.14 -32.27
C PRO A 61 13.19 9.18 -32.70
N GLN A 62 12.53 10.32 -32.49
CA GLN A 62 11.20 10.53 -33.04
C GLN A 62 11.35 10.69 -34.54
N SER A 63 10.67 9.85 -35.34
CA SER A 63 10.73 10.01 -36.79
C SER A 63 10.18 11.39 -37.15
N ASP A 64 10.95 12.19 -37.90
CA ASP A 64 10.59 13.54 -38.36
C ASP A 64 9.32 13.58 -39.25
N GLN A 65 8.66 12.44 -39.47
CA GLN A 65 7.39 12.37 -40.18
C GLN A 65 6.23 12.90 -39.32
N VAL A 66 6.10 14.23 -39.34
CA VAL A 66 4.86 15.02 -39.45
C VAL A 66 3.74 14.74 -38.43
N VAL A 67 3.77 15.58 -37.39
CA VAL A 67 2.67 16.37 -36.78
C VAL A 67 1.53 15.65 -36.04
N ASP A 68 1.24 14.38 -36.25
CA ASP A 68 0.19 13.73 -35.45
C ASP A 68 0.76 13.15 -34.15
N ARG A 69 0.72 13.97 -33.07
CA ARG A 69 1.12 13.57 -31.71
C ARG A 69 0.18 12.47 -31.23
N THR A 70 0.49 11.24 -31.60
CA THR A 70 -0.25 10.07 -31.13
C THR A 70 -0.05 9.98 -29.63
N ALA A 71 -1.13 10.20 -28.88
CA ALA A 71 -1.10 10.16 -27.44
C ALA A 71 -0.64 8.76 -26.97
N LEU A 72 0.28 8.72 -26.02
CA LEU A 72 0.88 7.46 -25.57
C LEU A 72 -0.11 6.73 -24.66
N GLN A 73 -0.52 5.53 -25.06
CA GLN A 73 -1.43 4.69 -24.28
C GLN A 73 -0.71 4.12 -23.06
N VAL A 74 -1.27 4.36 -21.89
CA VAL A 74 -0.77 3.88 -20.60
C VAL A 74 -1.69 2.75 -20.14
N ASP A 75 -1.16 1.53 -20.11
CA ASP A 75 -1.83 0.40 -19.44
C ASP A 75 -1.73 0.61 -17.92
N ALA A 76 -2.69 1.31 -17.32
CA ALA A 76 -2.86 1.44 -15.88
C ALA A 76 -4.33 1.74 -15.55
N GLY A 77 -4.79 1.31 -14.38
CA GLY A 77 -6.07 1.76 -13.85
C GLY A 77 -6.04 3.25 -13.55
N GLU A 78 -7.17 3.95 -13.76
CA GLU A 78 -7.24 5.41 -13.55
C GLU A 78 -6.86 5.79 -12.12
N LEU A 79 -7.32 5.02 -11.13
CA LEU A 79 -7.08 5.29 -9.72
C LEU A 79 -5.59 5.22 -9.37
N GLU A 80 -4.89 4.18 -9.83
CA GLU A 80 -3.46 4.00 -9.63
C GLU A 80 -2.65 5.07 -10.37
N TRP A 81 -3.06 5.38 -11.59
CA TRP A 81 -2.42 6.41 -12.39
C TRP A 81 -2.52 7.77 -11.71
N ARG A 82 -3.70 8.16 -11.21
CA ARG A 82 -3.88 9.42 -10.46
C ARG A 82 -3.01 9.47 -9.21
N ALA A 83 -2.82 8.35 -8.51
CA ALA A 83 -1.93 8.29 -7.36
C ALA A 83 -0.46 8.54 -7.77
N PHE A 84 -0.02 7.95 -8.89
CA PHE A 84 1.32 8.16 -9.43
C PHE A 84 1.53 9.59 -9.95
N LEU A 85 0.52 10.19 -10.60
CA LEU A 85 0.56 11.60 -10.99
C LEU A 85 0.66 12.52 -9.79
N TRP A 86 -0.09 12.24 -8.72
CA TRP A 86 0.07 12.98 -7.47
C TRP A 86 1.52 12.91 -6.98
N PHE A 87 2.16 11.74 -6.98
CA PHE A 87 3.56 11.62 -6.58
C PHE A 87 4.51 12.47 -7.45
N ILE A 88 4.29 12.51 -8.76
CA ILE A 88 5.12 13.28 -9.69
C ILE A 88 4.91 14.79 -9.55
N HIS A 89 3.67 15.20 -9.25
CA HIS A 89 3.28 16.61 -9.26
C HIS A 89 3.15 17.26 -7.88
N ALA A 90 3.11 16.48 -6.80
CA ALA A 90 2.96 16.99 -5.45
C ALA A 90 4.07 18.01 -5.17
N ASP A 91 3.66 19.22 -4.80
CA ASP A 91 4.59 20.18 -4.24
C ASP A 91 5.11 19.66 -2.89
N PRO A 92 6.29 20.13 -2.44
CA PRO A 92 6.89 19.66 -1.21
C PRO A 92 5.99 19.83 0.03
N LEU A 93 5.15 20.88 0.07
CA LEU A 93 4.28 21.13 1.21
C LEU A 93 3.11 20.13 1.24
N ALA A 94 2.45 19.91 0.11
CA ALA A 94 1.41 18.88 -0.01
C ALA A 94 1.96 17.48 0.28
N ALA A 95 3.20 17.19 -0.14
CA ALA A 95 3.87 15.94 0.20
C ALA A 95 4.09 15.81 1.71
N VAL A 96 4.59 16.85 2.39
CA VAL A 96 4.78 16.83 3.86
C VAL A 96 3.44 16.64 4.58
N ILE A 97 2.40 17.37 4.21
CA ILE A 97 1.06 17.23 4.81
C ILE A 97 0.54 15.80 4.62
N PHE A 98 0.70 15.23 3.42
CA PHE A 98 0.30 13.86 3.14
C PHE A 98 1.13 12.84 3.93
N LEU A 99 2.43 13.05 4.09
CA LEU A 99 3.30 12.15 4.84
C LEU A 99 2.96 12.16 6.33
N THR A 100 2.65 13.33 6.91
CA THR A 100 2.35 13.50 8.34
C THR A 100 0.90 13.20 8.72
N SER A 101 -0.02 13.12 7.75
CA SER A 101 -1.41 12.78 8.03
C SER A 101 -1.57 11.39 8.67
N PRO A 102 -2.61 11.16 9.49
CA PRO A 102 -2.84 9.84 10.07
C PRO A 102 -3.09 8.78 8.99
N ALA A 103 -2.90 7.51 9.35
CA ALA A 103 -3.17 6.40 8.45
C ALA A 103 -4.69 6.30 8.17
N CYS A 104 -5.07 6.35 6.90
CA CYS A 104 -6.45 6.23 6.43
C CYS A 104 -6.51 5.43 5.12
N VAL A 105 -7.73 5.09 4.68
CA VAL A 105 -7.97 4.33 3.44
C VAL A 105 -7.34 5.05 2.25
N GLU A 106 -7.61 6.33 2.07
CA GLU A 106 -7.15 7.13 0.92
C GLU A 106 -5.62 7.20 0.86
N LYS A 107 -4.96 7.30 2.02
CA LYS A 107 -3.51 7.32 2.13
C LYS A 107 -2.92 5.96 1.73
N CYS A 108 -3.50 4.87 2.23
CA CYS A 108 -3.07 3.51 1.88
C CYS A 108 -3.27 3.21 0.38
N VAL A 109 -4.47 3.50 -0.14
CA VAL A 109 -4.82 3.37 -1.56
C VAL A 109 -3.86 4.17 -2.44
N ARG A 110 -3.51 5.40 -2.04
CA ARG A 110 -2.54 6.22 -2.79
C ARG A 110 -1.15 5.60 -2.82
N TYR A 111 -0.63 5.14 -1.68
CA TYR A 111 0.69 4.48 -1.67
C TYR A 111 0.70 3.18 -2.49
N LEU A 112 -0.33 2.34 -2.37
CA LEU A 112 -0.42 1.12 -3.17
C LEU A 112 -0.55 1.43 -4.67
N GLY A 113 -1.34 2.44 -5.04
CA GLY A 113 -1.45 2.91 -6.42
C GLY A 113 -0.12 3.41 -6.99
N ILE A 114 0.62 4.22 -6.21
CA ILE A 114 1.98 4.65 -6.57
C ILE A 114 2.88 3.43 -6.76
N ALA A 115 2.87 2.47 -5.84
CA ALA A 115 3.71 1.29 -5.91
C ALA A 115 3.46 0.46 -7.18
N VAL A 116 2.19 0.19 -7.48
CA VAL A 116 1.78 -0.59 -8.66
C VAL A 116 2.23 0.07 -9.97
N VAL A 117 2.01 1.38 -10.12
CA VAL A 117 2.39 2.11 -11.36
C VAL A 117 3.89 2.31 -11.44
N ALA A 118 4.54 2.67 -10.34
CA ALA A 118 5.99 2.86 -10.29
C ALA A 118 6.73 1.56 -10.68
N HIS A 119 6.28 0.41 -10.17
CA HIS A 119 6.84 -0.89 -10.59
C HIS A 119 6.55 -1.17 -12.07
N ARG A 120 5.40 -0.76 -12.63
CA ARG A 120 5.08 -0.98 -14.06
C ARG A 120 6.07 -0.26 -14.97
N TYR A 121 6.44 0.95 -14.58
CA TYR A 121 7.26 1.85 -15.38
C TYR A 121 8.68 1.96 -14.82
N ASP A 122 9.20 0.88 -14.24
CA ASP A 122 10.60 0.74 -13.82
C ASP A 122 11.13 1.85 -12.90
N ALA A 123 10.28 2.37 -12.02
CA ALA A 123 10.62 3.31 -10.96
C ALA A 123 10.79 2.57 -9.63
N MET A 124 11.69 1.58 -9.59
CA MET A 124 11.76 0.57 -8.52
C MET A 124 12.01 1.15 -7.12
N ASP A 125 12.81 2.20 -6.98
CA ASP A 125 13.01 2.88 -5.69
C ASP A 125 11.71 3.48 -5.14
N VAL A 126 10.94 4.13 -6.01
CA VAL A 126 9.63 4.72 -5.65
C VAL A 126 8.64 3.62 -5.31
N ALA A 127 8.65 2.55 -6.11
CA ALA A 127 7.79 1.40 -5.92
C ALA A 127 8.03 0.75 -4.54
N GLY A 128 9.30 0.48 -4.22
CA GLY A 128 9.72 -0.12 -2.94
C GLY A 128 9.41 0.77 -1.73
N TRP A 129 9.64 2.08 -1.84
CA TRP A 129 9.26 3.03 -0.80
C TRP A 129 7.75 3.04 -0.54
N ALA A 130 6.96 3.17 -1.61
CA ALA A 130 5.51 3.30 -1.48
C ALA A 130 4.85 2.03 -0.94
N ILE A 131 5.26 0.83 -1.40
CA ILE A 131 4.74 -0.43 -0.86
C ILE A 131 5.14 -0.61 0.61
N GLY A 132 6.37 -0.22 0.98
CA GLY A 132 6.83 -0.28 2.37
C GLY A 132 5.98 0.57 3.32
N GLU A 133 5.64 1.81 2.93
CA GLU A 133 4.75 2.67 3.71
C GLU A 133 3.33 2.13 3.78
N ALA A 134 2.80 1.59 2.67
CA ALA A 134 1.48 0.96 2.66
C ALA A 134 1.40 -0.24 3.61
N LEU A 135 2.35 -1.17 3.52
CA LEU A 135 2.42 -2.36 4.38
C LEU A 135 2.61 -1.99 5.85
N LYS A 136 3.42 -0.96 6.14
CA LYS A 136 3.59 -0.43 7.50
C LYS A 136 2.27 0.02 8.12
N MET A 137 1.36 0.62 7.35
CA MET A 137 0.02 1.00 7.84
C MET A 137 -0.89 -0.22 8.01
N LEU A 138 -0.89 -1.13 7.04
CA LEU A 138 -1.79 -2.29 7.03
C LEU A 138 -1.46 -3.33 8.11
N LYS A 139 -0.18 -3.46 8.48
CA LYS A 139 0.30 -4.39 9.51
C LYS A 139 0.17 -3.88 10.94
N GLN A 140 -0.39 -2.68 11.15
CA GLN A 140 -0.56 -2.15 12.50
C GLN A 140 -1.60 -2.98 13.27
N PRO A 141 -1.30 -3.41 14.51
CA PRO A 141 -2.21 -4.25 15.29
C PRO A 141 -3.51 -3.55 15.70
N TYR A 142 -3.59 -2.24 15.51
CA TYR A 142 -4.78 -1.42 15.75
C TYR A 142 -4.96 -0.44 14.59
N ARG A 143 -5.01 -0.99 13.36
CA ARG A 143 -5.21 -0.18 12.16
C ARG A 143 -6.47 0.67 12.29
N ALA A 144 -6.37 1.95 11.93
CA ALA A 144 -7.46 2.92 12.01
C ALA A 144 -8.53 2.71 10.92
N PHE A 145 -8.26 1.86 9.93
CA PHE A 145 -9.12 1.60 8.79
C PHE A 145 -9.14 0.11 8.43
N GLN A 146 -10.14 -0.29 7.65
CA GLN A 146 -10.33 -1.68 7.21
C GLN A 146 -9.88 -1.85 5.76
N VAL A 147 -9.56 -3.09 5.39
CA VAL A 147 -9.25 -3.44 3.99
C VAL A 147 -10.57 -3.50 3.23
N ASP A 148 -10.78 -2.54 2.32
CA ASP A 148 -11.91 -2.51 1.40
C ASP A 148 -11.54 -3.16 0.05
N MET A 149 -12.47 -3.09 -0.91
CA MET A 149 -12.29 -3.66 -2.24
C MET A 149 -11.17 -2.99 -3.04
N ASP A 150 -10.96 -1.67 -2.85
CA ASP A 150 -9.92 -0.94 -3.57
C ASP A 150 -8.53 -1.32 -3.05
N ILE A 151 -8.35 -1.40 -1.73
CA ILE A 151 -7.11 -1.88 -1.10
C ILE A 151 -6.87 -3.33 -1.50
N ALA A 152 -7.88 -4.21 -1.42
CA ALA A 152 -7.75 -5.61 -1.83
C ALA A 152 -7.26 -5.74 -3.27
N ARG A 153 -7.85 -4.94 -4.18
CA ARG A 153 -7.47 -4.94 -5.60
C ARG A 153 -6.01 -4.56 -5.79
N LEU A 154 -5.59 -3.50 -5.12
CA LEU A 154 -4.21 -3.03 -5.22
C LEU A 154 -3.21 -3.99 -4.56
N LEU A 155 -3.59 -4.67 -3.48
CA LEU A 155 -2.76 -5.71 -2.85
C LEU A 155 -2.54 -6.91 -3.78
N ILE A 156 -3.57 -7.37 -4.50
CA ILE A 156 -3.43 -8.42 -5.51
C ILE A 156 -2.52 -7.96 -6.67
N CYS A 157 -2.73 -6.74 -7.16
CA CYS A 157 -1.85 -6.16 -8.20
C CYS A 157 -0.40 -6.02 -7.72
N ALA A 158 -0.17 -5.65 -6.47
CA ALA A 158 1.17 -5.57 -5.89
C ALA A 158 1.79 -6.98 -5.74
N ALA A 159 1.07 -7.95 -5.18
CA ALA A 159 1.55 -9.32 -5.03
C ALA A 159 1.94 -9.96 -6.38
N SER A 160 1.16 -9.73 -7.44
CA SER A 160 1.45 -10.28 -8.76
C SER A 160 2.71 -9.70 -9.42
N ARG A 161 3.07 -8.46 -9.07
CA ARG A 161 4.25 -7.77 -9.60
C ARG A 161 5.52 -8.12 -8.82
N TRP A 162 5.42 -8.26 -7.51
CA TRP A 162 6.53 -8.63 -6.63
C TRP A 162 6.75 -10.16 -6.54
N ARG A 163 6.41 -10.94 -7.57
CA ARG A 163 6.61 -12.41 -7.55
C ARG A 163 8.05 -12.86 -7.27
N GLN A 164 9.03 -12.02 -7.60
CA GLN A 164 10.45 -12.29 -7.34
C GLN A 164 10.86 -11.99 -5.89
N ASP A 165 10.12 -11.14 -5.19
CA ASP A 165 10.31 -10.80 -3.78
C ASP A 165 9.18 -11.42 -2.97
N SER A 166 9.43 -12.65 -2.50
CA SER A 166 8.43 -13.43 -1.79
C SER A 166 7.91 -12.70 -0.54
N ALA A 167 8.72 -11.88 0.13
CA ALA A 167 8.30 -11.22 1.36
C ALA A 167 7.16 -10.22 1.10
N VAL A 168 7.32 -9.32 0.11
CA VAL A 168 6.27 -8.35 -0.23
C VAL A 168 5.03 -9.04 -0.78
N SER A 169 5.23 -10.07 -1.63
CA SER A 169 4.10 -10.81 -2.19
C SER A 169 3.31 -11.57 -1.13
N ASP A 170 3.99 -12.23 -0.18
CA ASP A 170 3.35 -13.00 0.88
C ASP A 170 2.65 -12.06 1.87
N ASP A 171 3.29 -10.95 2.25
CA ASP A 171 2.69 -9.93 3.09
C ASP A 171 1.36 -9.39 2.54
N CYS A 172 1.32 -9.07 1.23
CA CYS A 172 0.10 -8.61 0.56
C CYS A 172 -1.01 -9.66 0.59
N ARG A 173 -0.67 -10.93 0.36
CA ARG A 173 -1.61 -12.04 0.39
C ARG A 173 -2.13 -12.31 1.79
N ASP A 174 -1.26 -12.31 2.78
CA ASP A 174 -1.60 -12.57 4.18
C ASP A 174 -2.55 -11.49 4.71
N ILE A 175 -2.27 -10.21 4.45
CA ILE A 175 -3.16 -9.10 4.83
C ILE A 175 -4.55 -9.26 4.22
N LEU A 176 -4.63 -9.70 2.97
CA LEU A 176 -5.90 -9.92 2.27
C LEU A 176 -6.63 -11.16 2.81
N CYS A 177 -5.91 -12.25 3.09
CA CYS A 177 -6.47 -13.45 3.69
C CYS A 177 -7.01 -13.19 5.11
N ASP A 178 -6.27 -12.41 5.90
CA ASP A 178 -6.71 -11.93 7.21
C ASP A 178 -8.01 -11.12 7.07
N ALA A 179 -8.13 -10.25 6.06
CA ALA A 179 -9.33 -9.43 5.86
C ALA A 179 -10.61 -10.23 5.58
N PHE A 180 -10.49 -11.47 5.08
CA PHE A 180 -11.64 -12.39 4.90
C PHE A 180 -12.04 -13.11 6.20
N HIS A 181 -11.20 -13.10 7.23
CA HIS A 181 -11.44 -13.86 8.45
C HIS A 181 -12.69 -13.34 9.19
N PRO A 182 -13.65 -14.20 9.63
CA PRO A 182 -14.93 -13.78 10.21
C PRO A 182 -14.84 -12.91 11.46
N ALA A 183 -13.73 -13.01 12.21
CA ALA A 183 -13.46 -12.17 13.38
C ALA A 183 -12.98 -10.75 13.03
N GLN A 184 -12.59 -10.49 11.79
CA GLN A 184 -12.30 -9.14 11.33
C GLN A 184 -13.60 -8.42 11.00
N ALA A 185 -13.62 -7.09 11.21
CA ALA A 185 -14.69 -6.28 10.67
C ALA A 185 -14.32 -5.72 9.29
N GLY A 186 -15.33 -5.56 8.45
CA GLY A 186 -15.22 -4.99 7.11
C GLY A 186 -15.99 -5.77 6.06
N THR A 187 -16.11 -5.16 4.89
CA THR A 187 -16.91 -5.68 3.78
C THR A 187 -16.44 -7.07 3.34
N LEU A 188 -15.13 -7.29 3.29
CA LEU A 188 -14.55 -8.57 2.85
C LEU A 188 -14.84 -9.72 3.83
N SER A 189 -14.75 -9.46 5.13
CA SER A 189 -15.15 -10.42 6.15
C SER A 189 -16.65 -10.71 6.08
N HIS A 190 -17.49 -9.69 5.85
CA HIS A 190 -18.94 -9.86 5.77
C HIS A 190 -19.36 -10.65 4.53
N ASP A 191 -18.83 -10.30 3.36
CA ASP A 191 -19.20 -10.81 2.05
C ASP A 191 -17.97 -11.18 1.19
N PRO A 192 -17.33 -12.33 1.45
CA PRO A 192 -16.15 -12.77 0.69
C PRO A 192 -16.42 -12.98 -0.81
N ILE A 193 -17.67 -13.25 -1.23
CA ILE A 193 -18.05 -13.40 -2.65
C ILE A 193 -17.72 -12.14 -3.45
N SER A 194 -17.82 -10.95 -2.85
CA SER A 194 -17.52 -9.68 -3.51
C SER A 194 -16.09 -9.60 -4.07
N ALA A 195 -15.16 -10.38 -3.51
CA ALA A 195 -13.78 -10.43 -3.95
C ALA A 195 -13.48 -11.51 -5.00
N LEU A 196 -14.42 -12.41 -5.34
CA LEU A 196 -14.14 -13.54 -6.23
C LEU A 196 -13.60 -13.12 -7.59
N GLU A 197 -14.21 -12.13 -8.24
CA GLU A 197 -13.72 -11.63 -9.54
C GLU A 197 -12.26 -11.16 -9.47
N LEU A 198 -11.90 -10.52 -8.36
CA LEU A 198 -10.58 -9.96 -8.14
C LEU A 198 -9.52 -11.04 -7.90
N VAL A 199 -9.82 -12.03 -7.05
CA VAL A 199 -8.81 -12.98 -6.57
C VAL A 199 -8.59 -14.16 -7.51
N ARG A 200 -9.33 -14.27 -8.62
CA ARG A 200 -9.24 -15.42 -9.54
C ARG A 200 -7.85 -15.64 -10.13
N GLU A 201 -7.08 -14.58 -10.31
CA GLU A 201 -5.72 -14.67 -10.83
C GLU A 201 -4.69 -15.12 -9.77
N ASP A 202 -5.06 -15.10 -8.48
CA ASP A 202 -4.20 -15.54 -7.38
C ASP A 202 -4.81 -16.77 -6.69
N GLN A 203 -4.32 -17.95 -7.07
CA GLN A 203 -4.82 -19.23 -6.54
C GLN A 203 -4.70 -19.36 -5.01
N PHE A 204 -3.71 -18.70 -4.39
CA PHE A 204 -3.54 -18.75 -2.94
C PHE A 204 -4.67 -18.01 -2.24
N VAL A 205 -4.94 -16.77 -2.67
CA VAL A 205 -6.01 -15.96 -2.08
C VAL A 205 -7.38 -16.52 -2.44
N LEU A 206 -7.58 -16.99 -3.69
CA LEU A 206 -8.82 -17.61 -4.14
C LEU A 206 -9.24 -18.79 -3.26
N ALA A 207 -8.29 -19.63 -2.86
CA ALA A 207 -8.57 -20.76 -1.96
C ALA A 207 -9.05 -20.29 -0.57
N HIS A 208 -8.47 -19.22 -0.03
CA HIS A 208 -8.92 -18.62 1.23
C HIS A 208 -10.32 -18.02 1.08
N THR A 209 -10.59 -17.32 -0.02
CA THR A 209 -11.92 -16.77 -0.30
C THR A 209 -12.96 -17.89 -0.35
N TYR A 210 -12.70 -19.00 -1.06
CA TYR A 210 -13.61 -20.15 -1.08
C TYR A 210 -13.80 -20.75 0.32
N PHE A 211 -12.73 -20.94 1.08
CA PHE A 211 -12.81 -21.44 2.45
C PHE A 211 -13.75 -20.57 3.29
N TYR A 212 -13.57 -19.26 3.28
CA TYR A 212 -14.40 -18.35 4.08
C TYR A 212 -15.85 -18.24 3.58
N VAL A 213 -16.11 -18.37 2.27
CA VAL A 213 -17.47 -18.54 1.74
C VAL A 213 -18.15 -19.76 2.34
N LEU A 214 -17.45 -20.90 2.43
CA LEU A 214 -18.00 -22.14 3.00
C LEU A 214 -18.18 -22.06 4.53
N CYS A 215 -17.30 -21.36 5.23
CA CYS A 215 -17.40 -21.17 6.69
C CYS A 215 -18.56 -20.26 7.13
N LYS A 216 -19.18 -19.48 6.23
CA LYS A 216 -20.34 -18.63 6.55
C LYS A 216 -21.60 -19.42 6.91
N GLY A 217 -21.66 -20.70 6.55
CA GLY A 217 -22.74 -21.62 6.92
C GLY A 217 -24.03 -21.44 6.10
N TYR A 218 -25.09 -22.10 6.54
CA TYR A 218 -26.34 -22.29 5.78
C TYR A 218 -27.09 -20.99 5.44
N GLY A 219 -26.88 -19.90 6.18
CA GLY A 219 -27.53 -18.62 5.92
C GLY A 219 -26.91 -17.81 4.77
N TYR A 220 -25.79 -18.26 4.21
CA TYR A 220 -25.07 -17.58 3.15
C TYR A 220 -25.26 -18.33 1.82
N ASP A 221 -26.23 -17.88 1.02
CA ASP A 221 -26.68 -18.57 -0.21
C ASP A 221 -25.74 -18.35 -1.41
N TRP A 222 -24.49 -18.77 -1.27
CA TRP A 222 -23.50 -18.69 -2.35
C TRP A 222 -23.86 -19.57 -3.56
N LYS A 223 -24.73 -20.58 -3.39
CA LYS A 223 -25.11 -21.50 -4.47
C LYS A 223 -25.92 -20.79 -5.53
N ASN A 224 -26.86 -19.93 -5.11
CA ASN A 224 -27.71 -19.16 -6.01
C ASN A 224 -27.21 -17.73 -6.24
N ASP A 225 -26.14 -17.30 -5.56
CA ASP A 225 -25.57 -15.97 -5.77
C ASP A 225 -25.10 -15.79 -7.23
N PRO A 226 -25.62 -14.80 -7.98
CA PRO A 226 -25.31 -14.61 -9.39
C PRO A 226 -23.85 -14.19 -9.64
N ARG A 227 -23.15 -13.68 -8.64
CA ARG A 227 -21.74 -13.24 -8.73
C ARG A 227 -20.78 -14.42 -8.77
N VAL A 228 -21.20 -15.59 -8.29
CA VAL A 228 -20.40 -16.81 -8.30
C VAL A 228 -20.52 -17.45 -9.69
N LYS A 229 -19.42 -17.56 -10.45
CA LYS A 229 -19.45 -18.20 -11.77
C LYS A 229 -19.65 -19.71 -11.65
N SER A 230 -20.09 -20.37 -12.73
CA SER A 230 -20.26 -21.84 -12.77
C SER A 230 -19.00 -22.60 -12.30
N VAL A 231 -17.83 -22.17 -12.77
CA VAL A 231 -16.52 -22.73 -12.36
C VAL A 231 -16.26 -22.57 -10.86
N ASP A 232 -16.60 -21.42 -10.28
CA ASP A 232 -16.43 -21.16 -8.85
C ASP A 232 -17.42 -22.01 -8.03
N ARG A 233 -18.67 -22.15 -8.49
CA ARG A 233 -19.67 -23.03 -7.86
C ARG A 233 -19.19 -24.47 -7.82
N GLN A 234 -18.64 -24.98 -8.91
CA GLN A 234 -18.11 -26.35 -8.96
C GLN A 234 -16.97 -26.54 -7.95
N ARG A 235 -16.01 -25.60 -7.90
CA ARG A 235 -14.91 -25.62 -6.92
C ARG A 235 -15.42 -25.56 -5.48
N LEU A 236 -16.39 -24.69 -5.18
CA LEU A 236 -17.03 -24.59 -3.88
C LEU A 236 -17.81 -25.86 -3.51
N LEU A 237 -18.49 -26.51 -4.45
CA LEU A 237 -19.19 -27.77 -4.22
C LEU A 237 -18.22 -28.91 -3.87
N CYS A 238 -17.09 -29.00 -4.57
CA CYS A 238 -16.03 -29.94 -4.23
C CYS A 238 -15.43 -29.65 -2.85
N GLY A 239 -15.13 -28.38 -2.55
CA GLY A 239 -14.64 -27.95 -1.24
C GLY A 239 -15.63 -28.25 -0.11
N THR A 240 -16.94 -28.09 -0.35
CA THR A 240 -18.00 -28.43 0.62
C THR A 240 -17.95 -29.90 1.01
N ARG A 241 -17.74 -30.81 0.03
CA ARG A 241 -17.62 -32.25 0.30
C ARG A 241 -16.39 -32.58 1.14
N ALA A 242 -15.27 -31.90 0.90
CA ALA A 242 -14.05 -32.09 1.69
C ALA A 242 -14.19 -31.55 3.13
N LEU A 243 -14.95 -30.47 3.34
CA LEU A 243 -15.17 -29.86 4.66
C LEU A 243 -16.34 -30.47 5.45
N ALA A 244 -17.20 -31.27 4.80
CA ALA A 244 -18.39 -31.85 5.44
C ALA A 244 -18.11 -32.63 6.75
N PRO A 245 -17.04 -33.43 6.89
CA PRO A 245 -16.75 -34.12 8.14
C PRO A 245 -16.43 -33.18 9.32
N GLU A 246 -15.81 -32.03 9.04
CA GLU A 246 -15.36 -31.07 10.06
C GLU A 246 -16.44 -30.07 10.46
N LEU A 247 -17.36 -29.75 9.54
CA LEU A 247 -18.51 -28.87 9.79
C LEU A 247 -19.58 -29.53 10.67
N VAL A 248 -19.68 -30.87 10.63
CA VAL A 248 -20.64 -31.65 11.44
C VAL A 248 -20.12 -31.86 12.87
N GLY A 249 -18.80 -31.75 13.10
CA GLY A 249 -18.18 -32.05 14.40
C GLY A 249 -17.84 -30.83 15.28
N ASN A 250 -17.68 -29.62 14.71
CA ASN A 250 -17.15 -28.48 15.45
C ASN A 250 -17.99 -27.20 15.31
N ASN A 251 -18.29 -26.58 16.46
CA ASN A 251 -18.67 -25.17 16.56
C ASN A 251 -17.47 -24.30 16.09
N TRP A 252 -17.37 -24.04 14.78
CA TRP A 252 -16.38 -23.10 14.21
C TRP A 252 -16.66 -21.64 14.58
N LEU A 253 -17.79 -21.36 15.24
CA LEU A 253 -18.00 -20.10 15.94
C LEU A 253 -16.97 -19.98 17.07
N PRO A 254 -16.37 -18.78 17.26
CA PRO A 254 -15.22 -18.61 18.14
C PRO A 254 -15.54 -19.15 19.53
N GLN A 255 -14.86 -20.24 19.91
CA GLN A 255 -14.74 -20.58 21.31
C GLN A 255 -14.08 -19.39 22.03
N ARG A 256 -14.56 -19.14 23.24
CA ARG A 256 -14.10 -18.07 24.16
C ARG A 256 -12.59 -17.80 24.07
N PRO A 257 -12.16 -16.55 24.30
CA PRO A 257 -10.77 -16.13 24.16
C PRO A 257 -9.82 -17.11 24.87
N VAL A 258 -8.91 -17.69 24.09
CA VAL A 258 -7.83 -18.55 24.58
C VAL A 258 -7.01 -17.74 25.61
N PRO A 259 -6.69 -18.32 26.79
CA PRO A 259 -5.90 -17.62 27.80
C PRO A 259 -4.55 -17.18 27.23
N ARG A 260 -4.14 -15.97 27.60
CA ARG A 260 -2.90 -15.30 27.16
C ARG A 260 -1.69 -16.24 27.22
N PRO A 261 -0.76 -16.16 26.26
CA PRO A 261 0.47 -16.96 26.30
C PRO A 261 1.26 -16.65 27.56
N SER A 262 1.85 -17.69 28.16
CA SER A 262 2.65 -17.55 29.37
C SER A 262 3.87 -16.64 29.12
N VAL A 263 4.22 -15.86 30.16
CA VAL A 263 5.28 -14.83 30.22
C VAL A 263 6.64 -15.29 29.63
N ARG A 264 6.88 -16.60 29.51
CA ARG A 264 8.12 -17.17 28.98
C ARG A 264 8.38 -16.91 27.49
N SER A 265 7.34 -16.72 26.66
CA SER A 265 7.51 -16.43 25.22
C SER A 265 7.98 -14.98 24.95
N ILE A 266 7.59 -14.04 25.81
CA ILE A 266 7.95 -12.61 25.71
C ILE A 266 9.43 -12.39 26.07
N ALA A 267 9.97 -13.17 27.01
CA ALA A 267 11.36 -13.06 27.46
C ALA A 267 12.38 -13.39 26.35
N VAL A 268 12.09 -14.37 25.49
CA VAL A 268 12.99 -14.77 24.40
C VAL A 268 13.06 -13.71 23.30
N ARG A 269 11.95 -13.03 23.00
CA ARG A 269 11.92 -11.96 21.99
C ARG A 269 12.55 -10.65 22.48
N LEU A 270 12.45 -10.34 23.78
CA LEU A 270 13.11 -9.18 24.38
C LEU A 270 14.64 -9.35 24.43
N SER A 271 15.15 -10.57 24.64
CA SER A 271 16.59 -10.83 24.70
C SER A 271 17.31 -10.51 23.38
N GLY A 272 16.71 -10.86 22.23
CA GLY A 272 17.28 -10.55 20.92
C GLY A 272 17.30 -9.05 20.60
N ALA A 273 16.24 -8.31 20.95
CA ALA A 273 16.17 -6.87 20.73
C ALA A 273 17.17 -6.09 21.61
N ILE A 274 17.37 -6.50 22.86
CA ILE A 274 18.34 -5.90 23.77
C ILE A 274 19.78 -6.14 23.28
N SER A 275 20.08 -7.32 22.72
CA SER A 275 21.41 -7.63 22.18
C SER A 275 21.77 -6.74 20.98
N LEU A 276 20.83 -6.52 20.05
CA LEU A 276 21.04 -5.63 18.90
C LEU A 276 21.21 -4.17 19.32
N PHE A 277 20.42 -3.72 20.30
CA PHE A 277 20.52 -2.36 20.83
C PHE A 277 21.87 -2.10 21.51
N LEU A 278 22.33 -3.03 22.35
CA LEU A 278 23.64 -2.91 23.02
C LEU A 278 24.80 -2.96 22.02
N SER A 279 24.71 -3.77 20.97
CA SER A 279 25.71 -3.81 19.90
C SER A 279 25.79 -2.47 19.16
N PHE A 280 24.64 -1.85 18.87
CA PHE A 280 24.57 -0.53 18.24
C PHE A 280 25.14 0.57 19.14
N CYS A 281 24.78 0.59 20.42
CA CYS A 281 25.33 1.54 21.39
C CYS A 281 26.85 1.40 21.55
N PHE A 282 27.36 0.16 21.59
CA PHE A 282 28.80 -0.08 21.69
C PHE A 282 29.54 0.42 20.45
N TYR A 283 28.99 0.17 19.25
CA TYR A 283 29.55 0.67 18.00
C TYR A 283 29.63 2.20 17.99
N TYR A 284 28.56 2.89 18.40
CA TYR A 284 28.53 4.36 18.48
C TYR A 284 29.50 4.92 19.52
N LEU A 285 29.61 4.26 20.67
CA LEU A 285 30.52 4.68 21.75
C LEU A 285 32.00 4.57 21.29
N VAL A 286 32.36 3.47 20.63
CA VAL A 286 33.71 3.29 20.08
C VAL A 286 34.03 4.37 19.05
N HIS A 287 33.08 4.71 18.18
CA HIS A 287 33.25 5.81 17.21
C HIS A 287 33.43 7.17 17.88
N LEU A 288 32.64 7.45 18.92
CA LEU A 288 32.76 8.71 19.67
C LEU A 288 34.15 8.83 20.34
N VAL A 289 34.67 7.73 20.90
CA VAL A 289 35.99 7.69 21.52
C VAL A 289 37.10 7.85 20.48
N LEU A 290 37.01 7.19 19.33
CA LEU A 290 38.01 7.32 18.25
C LEU A 290 38.03 8.74 17.68
N ALA A 291 36.86 9.38 17.53
CA ALA A 291 36.76 10.77 17.12
C ALA A 291 37.38 11.74 18.17
N ALA A 292 37.12 11.50 19.46
CA ALA A 292 37.69 12.31 20.55
C ALA A 292 39.22 12.17 20.68
N LEU A 293 39.77 11.02 20.31
CA LEU A 293 41.22 10.77 20.28
C LEU A 293 41.92 11.35 19.04
N GLY A 294 41.20 12.07 18.17
CA GLY A 294 41.78 12.72 17.00
C GLY A 294 42.17 11.77 15.87
N TYR A 295 41.69 10.52 15.90
CA TYR A 295 41.82 9.63 14.75
C TYR A 295 40.88 10.16 13.66
N GLY A 296 41.44 10.90 12.71
CA GLY A 296 40.76 11.42 11.52
C GLY A 296 40.37 10.29 10.58
N VAL A 297 39.36 9.52 10.95
CA VAL A 297 38.82 8.46 10.11
C VAL A 297 37.79 9.08 9.16
N PHE A 298 38.24 9.48 7.97
CA PHE A 298 37.36 9.80 6.85
C PHE A 298 36.76 8.51 6.30
N PHE A 299 35.61 8.08 6.83
CA PHE A 299 34.74 7.14 6.13
C PHE A 299 33.61 7.89 5.44
N ALA A 300 33.50 7.67 4.13
CA ALA A 300 32.25 7.90 3.43
C ALA A 300 31.16 7.03 4.10
N PRO A 301 30.04 7.60 4.55
CA PRO A 301 29.01 6.82 5.23
C PRO A 301 28.49 5.73 4.28
N PRO A 302 28.21 4.50 4.78
CA PRO A 302 27.55 3.50 3.97
C PRO A 302 26.23 4.09 3.44
N VAL A 303 25.92 3.86 2.17
CA VAL A 303 24.83 4.48 1.37
C VAL A 303 23.44 4.49 2.07
N TRP A 304 23.25 3.66 3.10
CA TRP A 304 22.07 3.63 3.98
C TRP A 304 21.93 4.86 4.90
N TYR A 305 22.99 5.62 5.17
CA TYR A 305 22.96 6.78 6.07
C TYR A 305 22.27 8.02 5.48
N HIS A 306 22.28 8.18 4.14
CA HIS A 306 21.53 9.25 3.49
C HIS A 306 20.01 9.04 3.57
N ARG A 307 19.55 7.79 3.76
CA ARG A 307 18.13 7.45 3.90
C ARG A 307 17.58 7.64 5.32
N LEU A 308 18.42 7.70 6.36
CA LEU A 308 17.98 7.94 7.74
C LEU A 308 18.12 9.40 8.19
N ALA A 309 19.11 10.15 7.67
CA ALA A 309 19.30 11.56 8.02
C ALA A 309 18.19 12.50 7.53
N LEU A 310 17.42 12.09 6.53
CA LEU A 310 16.19 12.79 6.11
C LEU A 310 14.96 12.42 6.95
N ALA A 311 15.03 11.36 7.76
CA ALA A 311 13.93 10.92 8.62
C ALA A 311 14.01 11.48 10.05
N THR A 312 15.18 11.93 10.51
CA THR A 312 15.41 12.38 11.91
C THR A 312 15.50 13.90 12.10
N ARG A 313 15.30 14.71 11.04
CA ARG A 313 15.37 16.18 11.15
C ARG A 313 14.04 16.86 11.57
N SER A 314 13.03 16.07 11.93
CA SER A 314 11.68 16.56 12.27
C SER A 314 11.44 16.84 13.76
N ASP A 315 12.39 16.54 14.66
CA ASP A 315 12.21 16.73 16.10
C ASP A 315 13.20 17.75 16.66
N LEU A 316 12.93 19.04 16.41
CA LEU A 316 13.41 20.13 17.27
C LEU A 316 12.30 21.18 17.43
N SER A 317 11.66 21.09 18.61
CA SER A 317 10.88 22.08 19.35
C SER A 317 10.90 23.53 18.84
N VAL A 318 9.70 24.06 18.54
CA VAL A 318 9.38 25.49 18.69
C VAL A 318 8.17 25.59 19.62
N HIS A 319 8.38 26.22 20.76
CA HIS A 319 7.32 26.61 21.69
C HIS A 319 6.48 27.78 21.12
N ALA A 320 5.19 27.74 21.49
CA ALA A 320 4.23 28.85 21.62
C ALA A 320 3.55 29.40 20.34
N LEU A 321 2.24 29.09 20.21
CA LEU A 321 1.12 30.04 20.44
C LEU A 321 -0.20 29.32 20.15
N SER A 322 -1.06 29.17 21.16
CA SER A 322 -2.43 28.65 21.01
C SER A 322 -3.39 29.73 20.46
N PRO A 323 -4.32 29.36 19.57
CA PRO A 323 -5.61 30.03 19.45
C PRO A 323 -6.79 29.04 19.66
N PRO A 324 -8.03 29.54 19.83
CA PRO A 324 -9.04 28.92 20.67
C PRO A 324 -9.83 27.81 19.99
N ALA A 325 -10.35 26.93 20.86
CA ALA A 325 -11.18 25.78 20.54
C ALA A 325 -12.46 26.18 19.78
N LEU A 326 -12.64 25.59 18.60
CA LEU A 326 -13.94 25.44 17.96
C LEU A 326 -14.44 24.02 18.22
N HIS A 327 -15.60 23.93 18.86
CA HIS A 327 -16.35 22.70 19.09
C HIS A 327 -16.70 22.01 17.77
N ALA A 328 -15.98 20.94 17.44
CA ALA A 328 -16.42 19.96 16.45
C ALA A 328 -17.18 18.84 17.16
N ARG A 329 -18.44 18.69 16.76
CA ARG A 329 -19.41 17.69 17.20
C ARG A 329 -18.86 16.30 16.88
N SER A 330 -18.42 15.59 17.93
CA SER A 330 -18.02 14.19 17.86
C SER A 330 -19.26 13.31 17.67
N SER A 331 -19.39 12.74 16.47
CA SER A 331 -20.06 11.47 16.25
C SER A 331 -19.13 10.71 15.33
N ASP A 332 -18.44 9.72 15.87
CA ASP A 332 -18.41 8.37 15.31
C ASP A 332 -17.56 7.49 16.23
N ALA A 333 -18.20 6.47 16.78
CA ALA A 333 -17.56 5.44 17.59
C ALA A 333 -16.63 4.62 16.68
N HIS A 334 -15.38 5.07 16.52
CA HIS A 334 -14.31 4.28 15.94
C HIS A 334 -13.92 3.19 16.93
N GLY A 335 -14.63 2.06 16.87
CA GLY A 335 -14.27 0.85 17.60
C GLY A 335 -12.89 0.40 17.16
N SER A 336 -11.89 0.59 18.02
CA SER A 336 -10.54 0.08 17.80
C SER A 336 -10.60 -1.44 17.69
N GLN A 337 -10.24 -1.98 16.52
CA GLN A 337 -10.16 -3.42 16.33
C GLN A 337 -8.94 -3.97 17.07
N ALA A 338 -9.15 -4.96 17.93
CA ALA A 338 -8.05 -5.75 18.44
C ALA A 338 -7.51 -6.60 17.28
N ALA A 339 -6.20 -6.51 17.01
CA ALA A 339 -5.55 -7.45 16.11
C ALA A 339 -5.83 -8.88 16.57
N VAL A 340 -6.60 -9.60 15.76
CA VAL A 340 -6.59 -11.05 15.79
C VAL A 340 -5.19 -11.45 15.36
N LEU A 341 -4.47 -12.11 16.28
CA LEU A 341 -3.13 -12.61 16.00
C LEU A 341 -3.25 -13.64 14.87
N TRP A 342 -2.52 -13.41 13.77
CA TRP A 342 -2.38 -14.35 12.65
C TRP A 342 -2.23 -15.79 13.16
N GLN A 343 -3.02 -16.71 12.58
CA GLN A 343 -3.10 -18.10 13.03
C GLN A 343 -2.50 -19.04 11.97
N PRO A 344 -1.17 -19.30 12.01
CA PRO A 344 -0.48 -20.15 11.03
C PRO A 344 -1.07 -21.56 10.90
N GLU A 345 -1.74 -22.04 11.94
CA GLU A 345 -2.44 -23.32 11.96
C GLU A 345 -3.63 -23.34 10.98
N ILE A 346 -4.38 -22.24 10.88
CA ILE A 346 -5.51 -22.13 9.93
C ILE A 346 -4.95 -22.14 8.51
N ASP A 347 -3.93 -21.33 8.23
CA ASP A 347 -3.31 -21.25 6.90
C ASP A 347 -2.70 -22.59 6.47
N TRP A 348 -2.05 -23.31 7.39
CA TRP A 348 -1.54 -24.65 7.09
C TRP A 348 -2.66 -25.62 6.77
N ARG A 349 -3.79 -25.58 7.51
CA ARG A 349 -4.96 -26.44 7.22
C ARG A 349 -5.58 -26.09 5.87
N ILE A 350 -5.80 -24.80 5.59
CA ILE A 350 -6.32 -24.33 4.29
C ILE A 350 -5.38 -24.77 3.18
N LYS A 351 -4.07 -24.52 3.31
CA LYS A 351 -3.06 -24.90 2.32
C LYS A 351 -3.00 -26.41 2.08
N ARG A 352 -3.03 -27.21 3.16
CA ARG A 352 -3.04 -28.67 3.08
C ARG A 352 -4.29 -29.18 2.37
N ARG A 353 -5.47 -28.75 2.80
CA ARG A 353 -6.76 -29.14 2.19
C ARG A 353 -6.89 -28.67 0.75
N ARG A 354 -6.42 -27.46 0.46
CA ARG A 354 -6.33 -26.94 -0.90
C ARG A 354 -5.48 -27.85 -1.76
N ASN A 355 -4.27 -28.22 -1.31
CA ASN A 355 -3.39 -29.11 -2.08
C ASN A 355 -4.03 -30.49 -2.29
N GLU A 356 -4.63 -31.09 -1.24
CA GLU A 356 -5.37 -32.36 -1.33
C GLU A 356 -6.55 -32.26 -2.32
N LEU A 357 -7.26 -31.13 -2.33
CA LEU A 357 -8.34 -30.87 -3.28
C LEU A 357 -7.83 -30.66 -4.71
N TRP A 358 -6.75 -29.88 -4.87
CA TRP A 358 -6.15 -29.56 -6.16
C TRP A 358 -5.53 -30.79 -6.83
N GLU A 359 -4.97 -31.72 -6.06
CA GLU A 359 -4.52 -33.02 -6.57
C GLU A 359 -5.67 -33.85 -7.14
N CYS A 360 -6.90 -33.67 -6.65
CA CYS A 360 -8.11 -34.27 -7.24
C CYS A 360 -8.63 -33.50 -8.47
N PHE A 361 -8.16 -32.28 -8.71
CA PHE A 361 -8.49 -31.47 -9.88
C PHE A 361 -7.39 -31.63 -10.94
N ASP A 362 -7.41 -32.75 -11.66
CA ASP A 362 -6.60 -32.90 -12.87
C ASP A 362 -7.16 -31.97 -13.96
N GLU A 363 -6.57 -30.78 -14.14
CA GLU A 363 -7.01 -29.79 -15.13
C GLU A 363 -7.15 -30.39 -16.55
N GLN A 364 -6.42 -31.48 -16.87
CA GLN A 364 -6.52 -32.16 -18.16
C GLN A 364 -7.80 -32.99 -18.32
N GLN A 365 -8.33 -33.58 -17.24
CA GLN A 365 -9.58 -34.36 -17.31
C GLN A 365 -10.82 -33.47 -17.46
N TRP A 366 -10.73 -32.21 -17.05
CA TRP A 366 -11.86 -31.28 -17.03
C TRP A 366 -11.85 -30.24 -18.16
N ALA A 367 -10.78 -30.18 -18.97
CA ALA A 367 -10.77 -29.45 -20.24
C ALA A 367 -11.64 -30.10 -21.34
N LEU A 368 -12.26 -31.25 -21.06
CA LEU A 368 -13.16 -31.96 -21.95
C LEU A 368 -14.55 -31.30 -21.96
N GLY A 369 -14.70 -30.15 -22.64
CA GLY A 369 -16.04 -29.59 -22.87
C GLY A 369 -16.13 -28.13 -23.31
N THR A 370 -15.15 -27.60 -24.04
CA THR A 370 -15.35 -26.40 -24.88
C THR A 370 -15.45 -26.79 -26.34
#